data_AF-A0A1H3MUC9-F1
#
_entry.id   AF-A0A1H3MUC9-F1
#
_cell.length_a   1.000
_cell.length_b   1.000
_cell.length_c   1.000
_cell.angle_alpha   90.00
_cell.angle_beta   90.00
_cell.angle_gamma   90.00
#
_symmetry.space_group_name_H-M   'P 1'
#
loop_
_entity.id
_entity.type
_entity.pdbx_description
1 polymer ?
#
loop_
_entity_poly.entity_id
_entity_poly.type
_entity_poly.pdbx_seq_one_letter_code
_entity_poly.pdbx_strand_id
1 'polypeptide(L)'
;MRPISRRRALQLGGLGLTSVALGATGLAWPRGSLLDPVAGRQLSEPETLRSANGGLRVRLEAAEGRLPVAGRQATAYGYNGGLPGPTLRIRPGDRLQV
;
A
#
# COMPACT_ATOMS: atom_id res chain seq x y z
N MET A 1 37.04 17.28 -39.15
CA MET A 1 35.66 17.30 -38.60
C MET A 1 34.71 17.73 -39.71
N ARG A 2 33.64 16.96 -40.00
CA ARG A 2 32.67 17.37 -41.03
C ARG A 2 31.74 18.45 -40.44
N PRO A 3 31.60 19.63 -41.07
CA PRO A 3 30.74 20.69 -40.55
C PRO A 3 29.26 20.27 -40.60
N ILE A 4 28.51 20.57 -39.55
CA ILE A 4 27.07 20.32 -39.46
C ILE A 4 26.33 21.34 -40.35
N SER A 5 25.44 20.87 -41.22
CA SER A 5 24.63 21.76 -42.05
C SER A 5 23.48 22.38 -41.25
N ARG A 6 23.04 23.59 -41.63
CA ARG A 6 21.93 24.32 -40.98
C ARG A 6 20.67 23.44 -40.82
N ARG A 7 20.34 22.63 -41.83
CA ARG A 7 19.21 21.68 -41.79
C ARG A 7 19.39 20.62 -40.70
N ARG A 8 20.59 20.04 -40.57
CA ARG A 8 20.89 19.04 -39.53
C ARG A 8 20.86 19.65 -38.13
N ALA A 9 21.33 20.89 -37.98
CA ALA A 9 21.23 21.63 -36.73
C ALA A 9 19.75 21.86 -36.32
N LEU A 10 18.89 22.24 -37.26
CA LEU A 10 17.45 22.41 -37.01
C LEU A 10 16.74 21.09 -36.69
N GLN A 11 17.11 19.98 -37.36
CA GLN A 11 16.55 18.66 -37.07
C GLN A 11 16.92 18.18 -35.66
N LEU A 12 18.19 18.35 -35.27
CA LEU A 12 18.66 18.00 -33.93
C LEU A 12 18.03 18.88 -32.85
N GLY A 13 17.92 20.19 -33.11
CA GLY A 13 17.25 21.13 -32.21
C GLY A 13 15.75 20.82 -32.03
N GLY A 14 15.06 20.51 -33.13
CA GLY A 14 13.64 20.12 -33.10
C GLY A 14 13.40 18.86 -32.28
N LEU A 15 14.20 17.81 -32.49
CA LEU A 15 14.12 16.56 -31.72
C LEU A 15 14.42 16.76 -30.22
N GLY A 16 15.39 17.63 -29.90
CA GLY A 16 15.71 18.00 -28.53
C GLY A 16 14.53 18.69 -27.83
N LEU A 17 13.95 19.70 -28.49
CA LEU A 17 12.80 20.44 -27.95
C LEU A 17 11.57 19.55 -27.73
N THR A 18 11.26 18.65 -28.66
CA THR A 18 10.15 17.70 -28.48
C THR A 18 10.38 16.75 -27.31
N SER A 19 11.63 16.32 -27.08
CA SER A 19 11.96 15.42 -25.97
C SER A 19 11.81 16.13 -24.62
N VAL A 20 12.25 17.40 -24.52
CA VAL A 20 12.09 18.22 -23.32
C VAL A 20 10.62 18.50 -23.03
N ALA A 21 9.81 18.84 -24.04
CA ALA A 21 8.39 19.09 -23.86
C ALA A 21 7.64 17.85 -23.34
N LEU A 22 7.92 16.66 -23.88
CA LEU A 22 7.33 15.41 -23.42
C LEU A 22 7.81 15.01 -22.01
N GLY A 23 9.09 15.24 -21.69
CA GLY A 23 9.62 14.98 -20.34
C GLY A 23 9.06 15.93 -19.27
N ALA A 24 9.01 17.23 -19.58
CA ALA A 24 8.57 18.27 -18.65
C ALA A 24 7.08 18.13 -18.30
N THR A 25 6.24 17.75 -19.25
CA THR A 25 4.81 17.50 -18.98
C THR A 25 4.62 16.33 -18.00
N GLY A 26 5.41 15.26 -18.13
CA GLY A 26 5.39 14.14 -17.21
C GLY A 26 5.87 14.46 -15.78
N LEU A 27 6.60 15.56 -15.58
CA LEU A 27 7.05 16.05 -14.27
C LEU A 27 6.09 17.09 -13.68
N ALA A 28 5.46 17.91 -14.53
CA ALA A 28 4.55 18.97 -14.12
C ALA A 28 3.17 18.44 -13.69
N TRP A 29 2.76 17.25 -14.15
CA TRP A 29 1.50 16.64 -13.70
C TRP A 29 1.67 15.94 -12.35
N PRO A 30 0.87 16.31 -11.32
CA PRO A 30 0.82 15.57 -10.07
C PRO A 30 0.34 14.16 -10.37
N ARG A 31 1.20 13.17 -10.10
CA ARG A 31 0.77 11.76 -10.02
C ARG A 31 0.53 11.46 -8.55
N GLY A 32 -0.65 10.93 -8.25
CA GLY A 32 -0.89 10.35 -6.93
C GLY A 32 0.17 9.27 -6.66
N SER A 33 0.76 9.30 -5.48
CA SER A 33 1.69 8.27 -5.05
C SER A 33 0.91 7.03 -4.64
N LEU A 34 1.45 5.85 -4.95
CA LEU A 34 0.95 4.59 -4.36
C LEU A 34 1.11 4.56 -2.83
N LEU A 35 1.94 5.45 -2.28
CA LEU A 35 2.18 5.61 -0.84
C LEU A 35 1.43 6.80 -0.24
N ASP A 36 0.56 7.48 -1.01
CA ASP A 36 -0.22 8.58 -0.43
C ASP A 36 -1.14 8.03 0.67
N PRO A 37 -1.05 8.58 1.90
CA PRO A 37 -1.89 8.12 2.98
C PRO A 37 -3.34 8.50 2.70
N VAL A 38 -4.25 7.58 2.98
CA VAL A 38 -5.68 7.88 2.90
C VAL A 38 -6.07 8.71 4.13
N ALA A 39 -6.11 10.02 3.97
CA ALA A 39 -6.54 10.96 4.99
C ALA A 39 -8.08 11.12 5.01
N GLY A 40 -8.64 11.47 6.17
CA GLY A 40 -10.06 11.79 6.32
C GLY A 40 -11.03 10.60 6.38
N ARG A 41 -10.54 9.36 6.27
CA ARG A 41 -11.36 8.16 6.56
C ARG A 41 -11.37 7.83 8.05
N GLN A 42 -12.48 7.28 8.51
CA GLN A 42 -12.59 6.71 9.85
C GLN A 42 -11.63 5.52 9.99
N LEU A 43 -11.02 5.39 11.17
CA LEU A 43 -10.16 4.26 11.48
C LEU A 43 -10.98 2.98 11.55
N SER A 44 -10.47 1.92 10.92
CA SER A 44 -11.02 0.57 11.02
C SER A 44 -10.30 -0.18 12.11
N GLU A 45 -11.04 -0.86 12.99
CA GLU A 45 -10.50 -1.74 14.00
C GLU A 45 -10.63 -3.21 13.56
N PRO A 46 -9.70 -4.09 13.96
CA PRO A 46 -9.89 -5.53 13.81
C PRO A 46 -11.06 -6.05 14.64
N GLU A 47 -11.57 -7.23 14.29
CA GLU A 47 -12.52 -7.94 15.14
C GLU A 47 -11.97 -8.09 16.57
N THR A 48 -12.82 -7.86 17.58
CA THR A 48 -12.42 -8.04 18.97
C THR A 48 -13.07 -9.28 19.58
N LEU A 49 -12.25 -10.27 19.94
CA LEU A 49 -12.67 -11.44 20.71
C LEU A 49 -12.51 -11.14 22.21
N ARG A 50 -13.60 -11.23 22.96
CA ARG A 50 -13.66 -10.83 24.37
C ARG A 50 -13.80 -12.04 25.27
N SER A 51 -13.09 -12.04 26.40
CA SER A 51 -13.30 -13.04 27.43
C SER A 51 -14.73 -12.99 27.99
N ALA A 52 -15.23 -14.16 28.39
CA ALA A 52 -16.50 -14.34 29.07
C ALA A 52 -16.32 -15.41 30.17
N ASN A 53 -17.00 -15.23 31.30
CA ASN A 53 -17.00 -16.20 32.41
C ASN A 53 -15.60 -16.61 32.89
N GLY A 54 -14.67 -15.65 33.00
CA GLY A 54 -13.32 -15.90 33.52
C GLY A 54 -12.33 -16.45 32.49
N GLY A 55 -12.65 -16.43 31.18
CA GLY A 55 -11.70 -16.91 30.18
C GLY A 55 -12.02 -16.54 28.73
N LEU A 56 -11.04 -16.76 27.86
CA LEU A 56 -11.18 -16.67 26.41
C LEU A 56 -10.55 -17.91 25.80
N ARG A 57 -11.34 -18.71 25.07
CA ARG A 57 -10.83 -19.81 24.24
C ARG A 57 -10.95 -19.40 22.79
N VAL A 58 -9.83 -19.38 22.08
CA VAL A 58 -9.74 -19.00 20.67
C VAL A 58 -8.89 -20.02 19.94
N ARG A 59 -9.17 -20.29 18.67
CA ARG A 59 -8.25 -20.99 17.77
C ARG A 59 -7.66 -19.94 16.84
N LEU A 60 -6.34 -19.75 16.92
CA LEU A 60 -5.62 -18.88 16.00
C LEU A 60 -5.04 -19.70 14.86
N GLU A 61 -5.51 -19.43 13.64
CA GLU A 61 -4.99 -20.08 12.44
C GLU A 61 -4.11 -19.11 11.68
N ALA A 62 -2.81 -19.39 11.65
CA ALA A 62 -1.87 -18.68 10.79
C ALA A 62 -1.93 -19.29 9.39
N ALA A 63 -2.33 -18.50 8.40
CA ALA A 63 -2.40 -18.94 7.03
C ALA A 63 -1.90 -17.84 6.09
N GLU A 64 -1.34 -18.27 4.96
CA GLU A 64 -1.13 -17.39 3.80
C GLU A 64 -2.48 -17.10 3.15
N GLY A 65 -2.71 -15.85 2.78
CA GLY A 65 -3.93 -15.44 2.11
C GLY A 65 -3.73 -14.20 1.24
N ARG A 66 -4.71 -13.95 0.36
CA ARG A 66 -4.79 -12.69 -0.39
C ARG A 66 -5.54 -11.67 0.46
N LEU A 67 -4.80 -10.80 1.15
CA LEU A 67 -5.30 -9.87 2.17
C LEU A 67 -5.15 -8.40 1.73
N PRO A 68 -6.05 -7.50 2.17
CA PRO A 68 -5.96 -6.08 1.84
C PRO A 68 -4.84 -5.39 2.64
N VAL A 69 -3.89 -4.77 1.93
CA VAL A 69 -2.79 -3.99 2.48
C VAL A 69 -2.73 -2.66 1.74
N ALA A 70 -2.82 -1.54 2.48
CA ALA A 70 -2.81 -0.19 1.89
C ALA A 70 -3.80 -0.03 0.71
N GLY A 71 -4.99 -0.62 0.81
CA GLY A 71 -6.03 -0.55 -0.22
C GLY A 71 -5.80 -1.46 -1.45
N ARG A 72 -4.80 -2.35 -1.42
CA ARG A 72 -4.50 -3.30 -2.51
C ARG A 72 -4.45 -4.73 -1.97
N GLN A 73 -4.78 -5.69 -2.82
CA GLN A 73 -4.63 -7.09 -2.46
C GLN A 73 -3.16 -7.51 -2.53
N ALA A 74 -2.65 -8.07 -1.45
CA ALA A 74 -1.31 -8.63 -1.35
C ALA A 74 -1.37 -10.05 -0.81
N THR A 75 -0.43 -10.90 -1.22
CA THR A 75 -0.21 -12.19 -0.57
C THR A 75 0.51 -11.92 0.74
N ALA A 76 -0.12 -12.28 1.86
CA ALA A 76 0.40 -12.03 3.20
C ALA A 76 -0.03 -13.15 4.15
N TYR A 77 0.70 -13.29 5.25
CA TYR A 77 0.29 -14.16 6.35
C TYR A 77 -0.56 -13.38 7.35
N GLY A 78 -1.67 -13.97 7.78
CA GLY A 78 -2.58 -13.40 8.76
C GLY A 78 -3.15 -14.46 9.70
N TYR A 79 -3.64 -14.00 10.86
CA TYR A 79 -4.39 -14.87 11.76
C TYR A 79 -5.87 -14.78 11.43
N ASN A 80 -6.50 -15.95 11.27
CA ASN A 80 -7.94 -16.10 11.04
C ASN A 80 -8.42 -15.30 9.81
N GLY A 81 -7.57 -15.19 8.78
CA GLY A 81 -7.87 -14.49 7.53
C GLY A 81 -7.85 -12.95 7.63
N GLY A 82 -7.38 -12.37 8.74
CA GLY A 82 -7.32 -10.93 8.95
C GLY A 82 -5.90 -10.35 8.96
N LEU A 83 -5.78 -9.09 8.55
CA LEU A 83 -4.59 -8.26 8.72
C LEU A 83 -4.97 -6.84 9.20
N PRO A 84 -4.75 -6.48 10.47
CA PRO A 84 -4.29 -7.35 11.56
C PRO A 84 -5.26 -8.50 11.86
N GLY A 85 -4.76 -9.56 12.52
CA GLY A 85 -5.61 -10.59 13.10
C GLY A 85 -6.53 -10.05 14.22
N PRO A 86 -7.42 -10.89 14.78
CA PRO A 86 -8.37 -10.45 15.79
C PRO A 86 -7.67 -9.92 17.06
N THR A 87 -8.23 -8.84 17.61
CA THR A 87 -7.82 -8.31 18.92
C THR A 87 -8.37 -9.20 20.02
N LEU A 88 -7.49 -9.77 20.84
CA LEU A 88 -7.87 -10.56 22.01
C LEU A 88 -7.99 -9.63 23.22
N ARG A 89 -9.21 -9.41 23.72
CA ARG A 89 -9.49 -8.53 24.86
C ARG A 89 -9.87 -9.34 26.08
N ILE A 90 -9.00 -9.35 27.08
CA ILE A 90 -9.13 -10.12 28.32
C ILE A 90 -9.12 -9.20 29.55
N ARG A 91 -9.60 -9.67 30.70
CA ARG A 91 -9.53 -8.98 32.00
C ARG A 91 -8.46 -9.63 32.90
N PRO A 92 -7.91 -8.91 33.88
CA PRO A 92 -7.06 -9.51 34.90
C PRO A 92 -7.74 -10.70 35.57
N GLY A 93 -7.04 -11.83 35.68
CA GLY A 93 -7.58 -13.07 36.24
C GLY A 93 -8.25 -14.01 35.23
N ASP A 94 -8.54 -13.57 34.00
CA ASP A 94 -9.10 -14.45 32.98
C ASP A 94 -8.07 -15.45 32.46
N ARG A 95 -8.52 -16.68 32.16
CA ARG A 95 -7.69 -17.71 31.51
C ARG A 95 -7.82 -17.63 29.99
N LEU A 96 -6.72 -17.33 29.30
CA LEU A 96 -6.60 -17.45 27.85
C LEU A 96 -6.21 -18.88 27.44
N GLN A 97 -6.90 -19.43 26.44
CA GLN A 97 -6.60 -20.72 25.80
C GLN A 97 -6.53 -20.48 24.29
N VAL A 98 -5.39 -20.77 23.67
CA VAL A 98 -5.11 -20.58 22.25
C VAL A 98 -4.80 -21.93 21.60
#